data_AF-A0A6A5QJT4-F1
#
_entry.id   AF-A0A6A5QJT4-F1
#
_cell.length_a   1.000
_cell.length_b   1.000
_cell.length_c   1.000
_cell.angle_alpha   90.00
_cell.angle_beta   90.00
_cell.angle_gamma   90.00
#
_symmetry.space_group_name_H-M   'P 1'
#
loop_
_entity.id
_entity.type
_entity.pdbx_description
1 polymer ?
#
loop_
_entity_poly.entity_id
_entity_poly.type
_entity_poly.pdbx_seq_one_letter_code
_entity_poly.pdbx_strand_id
1 'polypeptide(L)'
;MCQTQQTALDNWVNLYHDPRGALRKLGWADGPRALASTHVLPILHIFNDVFFFGALEQIDFKWADLGHNILGMSTEGRLINLSSTTTGTLYPTSNENIFHARMVNRLATLLHECVHAYLGQFACQHCAMYGENVGNAGGHGRAFQRIVTALENVCEALLGFKLSVSDSSDYLENWELVQYWPSAHDMVEWNWFSDP
;
A
#
# COMPACT_ATOMS: atom_id res chain seq x y z
N MET A 1 -0.83 -22.29 -3.01
CA MET A 1 -1.67 -21.14 -3.42
C MET A 1 -3.07 -21.66 -3.70
N CYS A 2 -4.13 -21.01 -3.24
CA CYS A 2 -5.49 -21.43 -3.53
C CYS A 2 -5.91 -20.99 -4.95
N GLN A 3 -7.03 -21.53 -5.46
CA GLN A 3 -7.54 -21.19 -6.80
C GLN A 3 -7.83 -19.69 -6.96
N THR A 4 -8.35 -19.04 -5.92
CA THR A 4 -8.62 -17.59 -5.91
C THR A 4 -7.34 -16.79 -6.11
N GLN A 5 -6.30 -17.06 -5.32
CA GLN A 5 -5.00 -16.39 -5.44
C GLN A 5 -4.36 -16.62 -6.81
N GLN A 6 -4.42 -17.84 -7.34
CA GLN A 6 -3.89 -18.14 -8.68
C GLN A 6 -4.63 -17.34 -9.75
N THR A 7 -5.96 -17.30 -9.68
CA THR A 7 -6.79 -16.51 -10.62
C THR A 7 -6.45 -15.02 -10.53
N ALA A 8 -6.23 -14.50 -9.33
CA ALA A 8 -5.85 -13.11 -9.12
C ALA A 8 -4.46 -12.79 -9.69
N LEU A 9 -3.49 -13.71 -9.58
CA LEU A 9 -2.18 -13.56 -10.21
C LEU A 9 -2.26 -13.64 -11.74
N ASP A 10 -3.08 -14.52 -12.30
CA ASP A 10 -3.30 -14.58 -13.75
C ASP A 10 -3.92 -13.27 -14.26
N ASN A 11 -4.88 -12.70 -13.50
CA ASN A 11 -5.45 -11.38 -13.76
C ASN A 11 -4.40 -10.26 -13.65
N TRP A 12 -3.49 -10.34 -12.67
CA TRP A 12 -2.38 -9.42 -12.53
C TRP A 12 -1.47 -9.43 -13.75
N VAL A 13 -1.05 -10.60 -14.22
CA VAL A 13 -0.20 -10.77 -15.41
C VAL A 13 -0.87 -10.15 -16.64
N ASN A 14 -2.17 -10.40 -16.82
CA ASN A 14 -2.95 -9.80 -17.91
C ASN A 14 -2.97 -8.26 -17.81
N LEU A 15 -3.17 -7.73 -16.60
CA LEU A 15 -3.19 -6.28 -16.38
C LEU A 15 -1.82 -5.64 -16.60
N TYR A 16 -0.74 -6.31 -16.20
CA TYR A 16 0.65 -5.85 -16.34
C TYR A 16 1.09 -5.78 -17.81
N HIS A 17 0.67 -6.76 -18.61
CA HIS A 17 1.03 -6.81 -20.03
C HIS A 17 0.11 -6.03 -20.97
N ASP A 18 -0.98 -5.42 -20.47
CA ASP A 18 -1.84 -4.57 -21.31
C ASP A 18 -1.15 -3.21 -21.62
N PRO A 19 -0.73 -2.96 -22.88
CA PRO A 19 -0.02 -1.73 -23.25
C PRO A 19 -0.87 -0.46 -23.12
N ARG A 20 -2.19 -0.59 -22.95
CA ARG A 20 -3.16 0.50 -22.76
C ARG A 20 -3.88 0.39 -21.41
N GLY A 21 -3.44 -0.52 -20.55
CA GLY A 21 -4.09 -0.91 -19.32
C GLY A 21 -4.05 0.12 -18.21
N ALA A 22 -4.74 -0.21 -17.13
CA ALA A 22 -4.86 0.66 -15.94
C ALA A 22 -3.49 0.96 -15.31
N LEU A 23 -2.57 0.00 -15.27
CA LEU A 23 -1.26 0.17 -14.64
C LEU A 23 -0.42 1.25 -15.32
N ARG A 24 -0.37 1.26 -16.67
CA ARG A 24 0.30 2.33 -17.40
C ARG A 24 -0.34 3.70 -17.13
N LYS A 25 -1.67 3.75 -16.99
CA LYS A 25 -2.42 4.97 -16.69
C LYS A 25 -2.18 5.48 -15.27
N LEU A 26 -1.88 4.60 -14.30
CA LEU A 26 -1.40 4.99 -12.98
C LEU A 26 -0.06 5.74 -13.02
N GLY A 27 0.73 5.62 -14.09
CA GLY A 27 1.98 6.38 -14.24
C GLY A 27 1.81 7.87 -14.60
N TRP A 28 0.59 8.34 -14.88
CA TRP A 28 0.36 9.72 -15.33
C TRP A 28 0.36 10.71 -14.17
N ALA A 29 0.75 11.97 -14.40
CA ALA A 29 0.77 12.98 -13.33
C ALA A 29 -0.63 13.21 -12.74
N ASP A 30 -1.62 13.45 -13.60
CA ASP A 30 -3.03 13.64 -13.21
C ASP A 30 -3.76 12.29 -13.24
N GLY A 31 -3.85 11.66 -12.06
CA GLY A 31 -4.49 10.35 -11.87
C GLY A 31 -5.95 10.33 -12.33
N PRO A 32 -6.84 11.19 -11.79
CA PRO A 32 -8.27 11.20 -12.12
C PRO A 32 -8.54 11.39 -13.61
N ARG A 33 -7.75 12.22 -14.30
CA ARG A 33 -7.89 12.42 -15.74
C ARG A 33 -7.44 11.21 -16.55
N ALA A 34 -6.42 10.49 -16.09
CA ALA A 34 -5.85 9.35 -16.81
C ALA A 34 -6.63 8.05 -16.56
N LEU A 35 -7.16 7.85 -15.34
CA LEU A 35 -7.74 6.59 -14.90
C LEU A 35 -8.97 6.84 -14.01
N ALA A 36 -10.16 6.50 -14.52
CA ALA A 36 -11.37 6.54 -13.71
C ALA A 36 -11.28 5.60 -12.49
N SER A 37 -11.93 5.97 -11.37
CA SER A 37 -11.92 5.19 -10.13
C SER A 37 -12.31 3.72 -10.31
N THR A 38 -13.29 3.45 -11.16
CA THR A 38 -13.76 2.09 -11.46
C THR A 38 -12.71 1.19 -12.08
N HIS A 39 -11.67 1.75 -12.72
CA HIS A 39 -10.56 0.98 -13.28
C HIS A 39 -9.44 0.71 -12.25
N VAL A 40 -9.49 1.32 -11.07
CA VAL A 40 -8.57 1.02 -9.96
C VAL A 40 -9.09 -0.15 -9.12
N LEU A 41 -10.41 -0.33 -9.03
CA LEU A 41 -11.03 -1.43 -8.27
C LEU A 41 -10.50 -2.84 -8.62
N PRO A 42 -10.27 -3.20 -9.91
CA PRO A 42 -9.67 -4.49 -10.23
C PRO A 42 -8.29 -4.70 -9.60
N ILE A 43 -7.50 -3.64 -9.45
CA ILE A 43 -6.18 -3.70 -8.78
C ILE A 43 -6.37 -4.01 -7.30
N LEU A 44 -7.29 -3.32 -6.63
CA LEU A 44 -7.60 -3.54 -5.22
C LEU A 44 -8.17 -4.94 -4.96
N HIS A 45 -8.99 -5.47 -5.87
CA HIS A 45 -9.48 -6.84 -5.78
C HIS A 45 -8.35 -7.86 -5.95
N ILE A 46 -7.42 -7.64 -6.88
CA ILE A 46 -6.22 -8.49 -7.01
C ILE A 46 -5.40 -8.45 -5.72
N PHE A 47 -5.14 -7.27 -5.14
CA PHE A 47 -4.43 -7.16 -3.87
C PHE A 47 -5.16 -7.90 -2.75
N ASN A 48 -6.49 -7.73 -2.64
CA ASN A 48 -7.31 -8.43 -1.67
C ASN A 48 -7.18 -9.95 -1.81
N ASP A 49 -7.33 -10.48 -3.01
CA ASP A 49 -7.30 -11.92 -3.26
C ASP A 49 -5.90 -12.51 -3.05
N VAL A 50 -4.85 -11.83 -3.50
CA VAL A 50 -3.46 -12.31 -3.41
C VAL A 50 -2.95 -12.26 -1.98
N PHE A 51 -3.09 -11.10 -1.32
CA PHE A 51 -2.39 -10.80 -0.06
C PHE A 51 -3.28 -10.91 1.18
N PHE A 52 -4.58 -10.65 1.04
CA PHE A 52 -5.53 -10.63 2.16
C PHE A 52 -6.54 -11.78 2.06
N PHE A 53 -6.31 -12.74 1.16
CA PHE A 53 -7.15 -13.94 0.99
C PHE A 53 -8.63 -13.64 0.73
N GLY A 54 -8.92 -12.50 0.11
CA GLY A 54 -10.28 -12.03 -0.15
C GLY A 54 -10.99 -11.46 1.09
N ALA A 55 -10.29 -11.27 2.21
CA ALA A 55 -10.90 -10.87 3.48
C ALA A 55 -11.45 -9.45 3.50
N LEU A 56 -10.93 -8.53 2.67
CA LEU A 56 -11.40 -7.15 2.67
C LEU A 56 -12.79 -7.04 2.02
N GLU A 57 -13.78 -6.71 2.83
CA GLU A 57 -15.15 -6.54 2.38
C GLU A 57 -15.41 -5.11 1.90
N GLN A 58 -16.16 -4.98 0.80
CA GLN A 58 -16.70 -3.69 0.32
C GLN A 58 -15.65 -2.59 0.10
N ILE A 59 -14.47 -2.97 -0.42
CA ILE A 59 -13.45 -1.99 -0.78
C ILE A 59 -13.97 -1.10 -1.92
N ASP A 60 -13.87 0.21 -1.73
CA ASP A 60 -14.12 1.21 -2.75
C ASP A 60 -12.90 2.11 -2.94
N PHE A 61 -12.88 2.87 -4.03
CA PHE A 61 -11.78 3.73 -4.39
C PHE A 61 -12.24 5.12 -4.84
N LYS A 62 -11.54 6.15 -4.37
CA LYS A 62 -11.65 7.48 -4.95
C LYS A 62 -10.30 8.19 -5.06
N TRP A 63 -10.19 8.98 -6.11
CA TRP A 63 -9.17 10.03 -6.14
C TRP A 63 -9.58 11.16 -5.20
N ALA A 64 -8.63 11.67 -4.44
CA ALA A 64 -8.87 12.75 -3.49
C ALA A 64 -7.77 13.82 -3.57
N ASP A 65 -8.12 15.03 -3.14
CA ASP A 65 -7.14 16.04 -2.78
C ASP A 65 -6.88 15.90 -1.28
N LEU A 66 -5.76 15.28 -0.94
CA LEU A 66 -5.37 14.96 0.44
C LEU A 66 -4.43 16.01 1.04
N GLY A 67 -4.13 17.09 0.30
CA GLY A 67 -3.13 18.08 0.68
C GLY A 67 -1.70 17.67 0.30
N HIS A 68 -0.74 18.49 0.74
CA HIS A 68 0.66 18.26 0.47
C HIS A 68 1.18 17.07 1.28
N ASN A 69 1.97 16.20 0.64
CA ASN A 69 2.66 15.04 1.22
C ASN A 69 1.80 13.82 1.59
N ILE A 70 0.47 13.90 1.58
CA ILE A 70 -0.38 12.72 1.79
C ILE A 70 -0.62 12.03 0.45
N LEU A 71 -0.07 10.81 0.30
CA LEU A 71 -0.20 10.01 -0.93
C LEU A 71 -1.50 9.21 -0.98
N GLY A 72 -1.94 8.69 0.17
CA GLY A 72 -3.12 7.86 0.30
C GLY A 72 -3.76 7.98 1.68
N MET A 73 -4.99 7.46 1.80
CA MET A 73 -5.68 7.34 3.09
C MET A 73 -6.80 6.30 3.01
N SER A 74 -6.88 5.42 3.99
CA SER A 74 -8.00 4.50 4.19
C SER A 74 -9.02 5.10 5.17
N THR A 75 -10.29 5.14 4.78
CA THR A 75 -11.40 5.63 5.61
C THR A 75 -12.34 4.49 5.96
N GLU A 76 -12.64 4.33 7.25
CA GLU A 76 -13.57 3.32 7.80
C GLU A 76 -13.22 1.88 7.38
N GLY A 77 -11.96 1.64 7.04
CA GLY A 77 -11.48 0.35 6.56
C GLY A 77 -12.03 -0.09 5.20
N ARG A 78 -12.71 0.79 4.45
CA ARG A 78 -13.41 0.41 3.21
C ARG A 78 -13.08 1.31 2.03
N LEU A 79 -12.96 2.61 2.26
CA LEU A 79 -12.72 3.56 1.19
C LEU A 79 -11.22 3.89 1.11
N ILE A 80 -10.59 3.47 0.02
CA ILE A 80 -9.19 3.81 -0.27
C ILE A 80 -9.15 5.10 -1.10
N ASN A 81 -8.49 6.10 -0.54
CA ASN A 81 -8.21 7.37 -1.19
C ASN A 81 -6.79 7.37 -1.71
N LEU A 82 -6.61 7.87 -2.93
CA LEU A 82 -5.27 8.14 -3.47
C LEU A 82 -5.19 9.58 -3.95
N SER A 83 -4.06 10.22 -3.69
CA SER A 83 -3.82 11.60 -4.11
C SER A 83 -3.92 11.73 -5.63
N SER A 84 -4.68 12.73 -6.05
CA SER A 84 -4.92 13.02 -7.47
C SER A 84 -3.65 13.42 -8.23
N THR A 85 -2.75 14.16 -7.58
CA THR A 85 -1.60 14.81 -8.21
C THR A 85 -0.28 14.56 -7.47
N THR A 86 -0.32 14.30 -6.17
CA THR A 86 0.90 13.99 -5.41
C THR A 86 1.31 12.54 -5.69
N THR A 87 2.53 12.37 -6.16
CA THR A 87 3.19 11.08 -6.29
C THR A 87 4.47 11.17 -5.47
N GLY A 88 4.75 10.16 -4.63
CA GLY A 88 5.89 10.15 -3.71
C GLY A 88 7.24 10.49 -4.35
N THR A 89 8.21 10.76 -3.50
CA THR A 89 9.55 11.24 -3.86
C THR A 89 10.52 10.14 -4.28
N LEU A 90 10.05 8.97 -4.76
CA LEU A 90 10.93 8.11 -5.57
C LEU A 90 11.28 8.91 -6.83
N TYR A 91 12.34 9.71 -6.70
CA TYR A 91 13.01 10.34 -7.81
C TYR A 91 13.45 9.17 -8.67
N PRO A 92 13.04 9.13 -9.95
CA PRO A 92 13.65 8.17 -10.84
C PRO A 92 15.15 8.35 -10.68
N THR A 93 15.86 7.25 -10.42
CA THR A 93 17.31 7.24 -10.63
C THR A 93 17.56 7.75 -12.06
N SER A 94 18.74 8.25 -12.38
CA SER A 94 18.99 8.95 -13.66
C SER A 94 18.60 8.18 -14.93
N ASN A 95 18.28 6.88 -14.82
CA ASN A 95 17.83 6.01 -15.90
C ASN A 95 16.36 5.52 -15.80
N GLU A 96 15.61 5.84 -14.74
CA GLU A 96 14.25 5.35 -14.55
C GLU A 96 13.20 6.20 -15.28
N ASN A 97 12.25 5.53 -15.90
CA ASN A 97 11.12 6.18 -16.53
C ASN A 97 10.18 6.76 -15.46
N ILE A 98 9.99 8.08 -15.43
CA ILE A 98 9.10 8.77 -14.48
C ILE A 98 7.67 8.20 -14.46
N PHE A 99 7.16 7.70 -15.58
CA PHE A 99 5.84 7.05 -15.63
C PHE A 99 5.85 5.75 -14.83
N HIS A 100 6.91 4.96 -14.94
CA HIS A 100 7.07 3.72 -14.19
C HIS A 100 7.22 4.02 -12.69
N ALA A 101 8.06 4.98 -12.31
CA ALA A 101 8.23 5.38 -10.91
C ALA A 101 6.91 5.83 -10.26
N ARG A 102 6.10 6.63 -10.97
CA ARG A 102 4.76 7.04 -10.48
C ARG A 102 3.79 5.87 -10.34
N MET A 103 3.79 4.96 -11.32
CA MET A 103 2.97 3.75 -11.26
C MET A 103 3.34 2.92 -10.04
N VAL A 104 4.63 2.64 -9.83
CA VAL A 104 5.13 1.85 -8.69
C VAL A 104 4.77 2.53 -7.37
N ASN A 105 5.00 3.83 -7.23
CA ASN A 105 4.59 4.59 -6.04
C ASN A 105 3.09 4.44 -5.75
N ARG A 106 2.23 4.65 -6.75
CA ARG A 106 0.78 4.55 -6.55
C ARG A 106 0.34 3.15 -6.20
N LEU A 107 0.95 2.12 -6.79
CA LEU A 107 0.66 0.73 -6.43
C LEU A 107 1.10 0.40 -5.00
N ALA A 108 2.27 0.88 -4.59
CA ALA A 108 2.74 0.75 -3.22
C ALA A 108 1.79 1.44 -2.24
N THR A 109 1.37 2.68 -2.53
CA THR A 109 0.39 3.40 -1.72
C THR A 109 -0.97 2.69 -1.69
N LEU A 110 -1.48 2.17 -2.82
CA LEU A 110 -2.73 1.41 -2.81
C LEU A 110 -2.63 0.16 -1.92
N LEU A 111 -1.51 -0.57 -1.97
CA LEU A 111 -1.29 -1.74 -1.12
C LEU A 111 -1.13 -1.35 0.36
N HIS A 112 -0.46 -0.23 0.65
CA HIS A 112 -0.34 0.37 1.97
C HIS A 112 -1.74 0.65 2.56
N GLU A 113 -2.61 1.31 1.80
CA GLU A 113 -3.98 1.58 2.24
C GLU A 113 -4.84 0.32 2.38
N CYS A 114 -4.56 -0.75 1.62
CA CYS A 114 -5.18 -2.06 1.86
C CYS A 114 -4.79 -2.64 3.22
N VAL A 115 -3.56 -2.43 3.70
CA VAL A 115 -3.14 -2.86 5.04
C VAL A 115 -3.90 -2.08 6.12
N HIS A 116 -4.02 -0.76 5.96
CA HIS A 116 -4.86 0.06 6.84
C HIS A 116 -6.33 -0.40 6.81
N ALA A 117 -6.85 -0.71 5.63
CA ALA A 117 -8.20 -1.25 5.49
C ALA A 117 -8.37 -2.57 6.25
N TYR A 118 -7.40 -3.49 6.12
CA TYR A 118 -7.42 -4.78 6.79
C TYR A 118 -7.39 -4.63 8.30
N LEU A 119 -6.48 -3.82 8.83
CA LEU A 119 -6.41 -3.56 10.27
C LEU A 119 -7.68 -2.86 10.76
N GLY A 120 -8.24 -1.93 10.00
CA GLY A 120 -9.50 -1.25 10.33
C GLY A 120 -10.70 -2.19 10.43
N GLN A 121 -10.77 -3.22 9.58
CA GLN A 121 -11.86 -4.20 9.59
C GLN A 121 -11.69 -5.30 10.65
N PHE A 122 -10.45 -5.74 10.91
CA PHE A 122 -10.19 -6.98 11.66
C PHE A 122 -9.50 -6.78 13.01
N ALA A 123 -8.89 -5.62 13.29
CA ALA A 123 -8.28 -5.38 14.58
C ALA A 123 -9.34 -5.06 15.65
N CYS A 124 -9.22 -5.69 16.82
CA CYS A 124 -10.10 -5.41 17.95
C CYS A 124 -9.73 -4.07 18.60
N GLN A 125 -10.55 -3.05 18.35
CA GLN A 125 -10.36 -1.69 18.89
C GLN A 125 -10.44 -1.60 20.43
N HIS A 126 -11.03 -2.61 21.08
CA HIS A 126 -11.19 -2.67 22.54
C HIS A 126 -10.08 -3.44 23.25
N CYS A 127 -9.16 -4.07 22.51
CA CYS A 127 -8.03 -4.76 23.13
C CYS A 127 -7.09 -3.74 23.79
N ALA A 128 -6.60 -4.06 24.99
CA ALA A 128 -5.66 -3.20 25.73
C ALA A 128 -4.42 -2.83 24.90
N MET A 129 -4.02 -3.71 23.97
CA MET A 129 -2.85 -3.54 23.13
C MET A 129 -3.14 -2.89 21.77
N TYR A 130 -4.36 -2.42 21.51
CA TYR A 130 -4.73 -1.80 20.22
C TYR A 130 -3.94 -0.52 19.96
N GLY A 131 -3.79 0.34 20.98
CA GLY A 131 -3.03 1.58 20.88
C GLY A 131 -1.58 1.32 20.45
N GLU A 132 -0.91 0.34 21.06
CA GLU A 132 0.47 -0.01 20.74
C GLU A 132 0.61 -0.72 19.37
N ASN A 133 -0.23 -1.70 19.08
CA ASN A 133 -0.06 -2.53 17.90
C ASN A 133 -0.65 -1.92 16.62
N VAL A 134 -1.70 -1.12 16.72
CA VAL A 134 -2.42 -0.61 15.56
C VAL A 134 -2.41 0.92 15.55
N GLY A 135 -2.88 1.56 16.61
CA GLY A 135 -3.07 3.02 16.65
C GLY A 135 -1.79 3.86 16.75
N ASN A 136 -0.65 3.24 17.09
CA ASN A 136 0.62 3.93 17.29
C ASN A 136 1.14 4.55 15.98
N ALA A 137 1.90 5.64 16.06
CA ALA A 137 2.51 6.30 14.90
C ALA A 137 1.50 6.62 13.77
N GLY A 138 0.29 7.08 14.14
CA GLY A 138 -0.76 7.43 13.18
C GLY A 138 -1.40 6.24 12.44
N GLY A 139 -1.31 5.03 12.98
CA GLY A 139 -1.81 3.80 12.33
C GLY A 139 -0.70 2.87 11.84
N HIS A 140 0.56 3.29 11.91
CA HIS A 140 1.73 2.53 11.48
C HIS A 140 2.38 1.73 12.62
N GLY A 141 1.58 1.24 13.57
CA GLY A 141 2.05 0.47 14.72
C GLY A 141 2.63 -0.91 14.36
N ARG A 142 2.93 -1.72 15.37
CA ARG A 142 3.59 -3.02 15.22
C ARG A 142 2.88 -3.98 14.25
N ALA A 143 1.55 -4.03 14.27
CA ALA A 143 0.78 -4.90 13.38
C ALA A 143 0.93 -4.46 11.91
N PHE A 144 0.89 -3.15 11.66
CA PHE A 144 1.12 -2.59 10.33
C PHE A 144 2.50 -2.96 9.82
N GLN A 145 3.55 -2.65 10.58
CA GLN A 145 4.95 -2.88 10.22
C GLN A 145 5.25 -4.36 9.90
N ARG A 146 4.66 -5.29 10.67
CA ARG A 146 4.81 -6.73 10.41
C ARG A 146 4.13 -7.17 9.12
N ILE A 147 2.93 -6.66 8.84
CA ILE A 147 2.21 -7.00 7.60
C ILE A 147 2.96 -6.46 6.39
N VAL A 148 3.31 -5.17 6.37
CA VAL A 148 4.02 -4.56 5.24
C VAL A 148 5.36 -5.22 4.97
N THR A 149 6.15 -5.53 6.01
CA THR A 149 7.42 -6.26 5.85
C THR A 149 7.20 -7.63 5.20
N ALA A 150 6.17 -8.37 5.64
CA ALA A 150 5.83 -9.66 5.04
C ALA A 150 5.40 -9.53 3.57
N LEU A 151 4.66 -8.47 3.23
CA LEU A 151 4.25 -8.18 1.85
C LEU A 151 5.46 -7.84 0.98
N GLU A 152 6.33 -6.93 1.41
CA GLU A 152 7.53 -6.52 0.66
C GLU A 152 8.44 -7.70 0.33
N ASN A 153 8.58 -8.65 1.26
CA ASN A 153 9.36 -9.88 1.07
C ASN A 153 8.81 -10.80 -0.04
N VAL A 154 7.54 -10.67 -0.43
CA VAL A 154 6.90 -11.53 -1.44
C VAL A 154 6.43 -10.78 -2.68
N CYS A 155 6.27 -9.45 -2.61
CA CYS A 155 5.74 -8.62 -3.68
C CYS A 155 6.54 -8.76 -4.99
N GLU A 156 7.87 -8.75 -4.93
CA GLU A 156 8.68 -8.88 -6.14
C GLU A 156 8.49 -10.24 -6.83
N ALA A 157 8.47 -11.32 -6.04
CA ALA A 157 8.28 -12.66 -6.56
C ALA A 157 6.87 -12.88 -7.16
N LEU A 158 5.84 -12.22 -6.60
CA LEU A 158 4.45 -12.39 -7.03
C LEU A 158 4.03 -11.41 -8.13
N LEU A 159 4.49 -10.16 -8.06
CA LEU A 159 4.05 -9.07 -8.94
C LEU A 159 5.08 -8.73 -10.03
N GLY A 160 6.32 -9.19 -9.91
CA GLY A 160 7.41 -8.98 -10.86
C GLY A 160 8.22 -7.69 -10.65
N PHE A 161 7.97 -6.95 -9.56
CA PHE A 161 8.77 -5.77 -9.16
C PHE A 161 8.62 -5.49 -7.67
N LYS A 162 9.64 -4.85 -7.09
CA LYS A 162 9.64 -4.44 -5.68
C LYS A 162 8.66 -3.29 -5.47
N LEU A 163 7.80 -3.44 -4.45
CA LEU A 163 6.97 -2.37 -3.90
C LEU A 163 7.55 -2.00 -2.54
N SER A 164 7.81 -0.71 -2.29
CA SER A 164 8.10 -0.20 -0.95
C SER A 164 6.78 0.24 -0.33
N VAL A 165 6.12 -0.66 0.39
CA VAL A 165 4.81 -0.44 1.01
C VAL A 165 4.95 0.33 2.32
N SER A 166 6.05 0.10 3.04
CA SER A 166 6.47 0.95 4.15
C SER A 166 7.68 1.77 3.71
N ASP A 167 7.71 3.03 4.10
CA ASP A 167 8.98 3.70 4.34
C ASP A 167 9.24 3.71 5.85
N SER A 168 10.47 3.46 6.26
CA SER A 168 10.89 3.72 7.65
C SER A 168 10.70 5.21 7.98
N SER A 169 10.77 6.07 6.97
CA SER A 169 10.41 7.48 7.08
C SER A 169 8.94 7.66 7.50
N ASP A 170 7.97 6.86 7.03
CA ASP A 170 6.56 7.03 7.42
C ASP A 170 6.35 6.93 8.93
N TYR A 171 7.05 5.98 9.59
CA TYR A 171 6.98 5.86 11.05
C TYR A 171 7.67 7.04 11.75
N LEU A 172 8.79 7.50 11.22
CA LEU A 172 9.58 8.61 11.77
C LEU A 172 8.97 9.99 11.46
N GLU A 173 8.20 10.13 10.38
CA GLU A 173 7.48 11.35 10.02
C GLU A 173 6.31 11.59 10.98
N ASN A 174 5.78 10.52 11.58
CA ASN A 174 4.76 10.57 12.61
C ASN A 174 5.35 10.42 14.03
N TRP A 175 6.62 10.81 14.22
CA TRP A 175 7.35 10.65 15.49
C TRP A 175 6.62 11.26 16.69
N GLU A 176 5.93 12.39 16.49
CA GLU A 176 5.11 13.06 17.50
C GLU A 176 3.88 12.27 17.94
N LEU A 177 3.45 11.29 17.15
CA LEU A 177 2.33 10.38 17.44
C LEU A 177 2.79 9.05 18.04
N VAL A 178 4.10 8.84 18.21
CA VAL A 178 4.66 7.62 18.77
C VAL A 178 4.47 7.62 20.30
N GLN A 179 3.61 6.73 20.77
CA GLN A 179 3.41 6.46 22.20
C GLN A 179 4.29 5.29 22.69
N TYR A 180 4.63 4.37 21.79
CA TYR A 180 5.40 3.16 22.09
C TYR A 180 6.57 3.01 21.11
N TRP A 181 7.77 2.85 21.66
CA TRP A 181 8.97 2.61 20.86
C TRP A 181 9.04 1.15 20.42
N PRO A 182 9.39 0.86 19.15
CA PRO A 182 9.69 -0.51 18.76
C PRO A 182 10.85 -1.06 19.58
N SER A 183 10.78 -2.34 19.94
CA SER A 183 11.93 -3.01 20.54
C SER A 183 13.03 -3.19 19.49
N ALA A 184 14.27 -3.43 19.94
CA ALA A 184 15.36 -3.79 19.02
C ALA A 184 15.02 -5.04 18.19
N HIS A 185 14.22 -5.97 18.74
CA HIS A 185 13.76 -7.14 18.01
C HIS A 185 12.78 -6.76 16.89
N ASP A 186 11.85 -5.83 17.16
CA ASP A 186 10.90 -5.34 16.16
C ASP A 186 11.63 -4.65 15.01
N MET A 187 12.58 -3.76 15.31
CA MET A 187 13.34 -3.06 14.27
C MET A 187 14.16 -4.02 13.38
N VAL A 188 14.66 -5.12 13.93
CA VAL A 188 15.31 -6.19 13.15
C VAL A 188 14.29 -6.97 12.32
N GLU A 189 13.13 -7.32 12.90
CA GLU A 189 12.06 -8.00 12.17
C GLU A 189 11.56 -7.17 10.98
N TRP A 190 11.50 -5.85 11.13
CA TRP A 190 11.04 -4.91 10.10
C TRP A 190 12.12 -4.48 9.12
N ASN A 191 13.32 -5.06 9.21
CA ASN A 191 14.47 -4.75 8.34
C ASN A 191 14.92 -3.27 8.36
N TRP A 192 14.62 -2.49 9.40
CA TRP A 192 14.97 -1.05 9.46
C TRP A 192 16.47 -0.74 9.45
N PHE A 193 17.32 -1.74 9.74
CA PHE A 193 18.78 -1.58 9.75
C PHE A 193 19.46 -2.16 8.50
N SER A 194 18.69 -2.64 7.54
CA SER A 194 19.24 -3.17 6.29
C SER A 194 19.49 -1.98 5.36
N ASP A 195 20.72 -1.80 4.89
CA ASP A 195 21.02 -0.76 3.88
C ASP A 195 20.13 -0.98 2.62
N PRO A 196 19.56 0.09 2.05
CA PRO A 196 18.70 0.01 0.87
C PRO A 196 19.42 -0.51 -0.39
#